data_AF-A0A1F6S4G6-F1
#
_entry.id   AF-A0A1F6S4G6-F1
#
_cell.length_a   1.000
_cell.length_b   1.000
_cell.length_c   1.000
_cell.angle_alpha   90.00
_cell.angle_beta   90.00
_cell.angle_gamma   90.00
#
_symmetry.space_group_name_H-M   'P 1'
#
loop_
_entity.id
_entity.type
_entity.pdbx_description
1 polymer ?
#
loop_
_entity_poly.entity_id
_entity_poly.type
_entity_poly.pdbx_seq_one_letter_code
_entity_poly.pdbx_strand_id
1 'polypeptide(L)'
;MKPLAHGPNMCAEAVAAQAARHAGYELIVGIVIAGEPQEDHKSGLITLTLEPCGNCRTFLSAMLEMREDTEIITVHLENDIHEVHTFGQILTKHNHNSCEK
;
A
#
# COMPACT_ATOMS: atom_id res chain seq x y z
N MET A 1 -16.41 4.13 14.77
CA MET A 1 -16.89 5.21 13.88
C MET A 1 -17.73 4.54 12.79
N LYS A 2 -18.99 4.95 12.58
CA LYS A 2 -19.86 4.32 11.56
C LYS A 2 -19.54 4.96 10.20
N PRO A 3 -19.32 4.19 9.11
CA PRO A 3 -19.01 4.78 7.81
C PRO A 3 -20.15 5.68 7.34
N LEU A 4 -19.83 6.88 6.85
CA LEU A 4 -20.80 7.73 6.15
C LEU A 4 -21.12 7.08 4.80
N ALA A 5 -22.40 6.99 4.44
CA ALA A 5 -22.89 6.29 3.25
C ALA A 5 -22.30 6.79 1.91
N HIS A 6 -21.66 7.97 1.91
CA HIS A 6 -20.99 8.60 0.77
C HIS A 6 -19.58 9.12 1.13
N GLY A 7 -18.96 8.56 2.18
CA GLY A 7 -17.56 8.87 2.49
C GLY A 7 -16.63 8.36 1.38
N PRO A 8 -15.48 9.01 1.14
CA PRO A 8 -14.49 8.47 0.22
C PRO A 8 -14.09 7.06 0.66
N ASN A 9 -14.10 6.11 -0.27
CA ASN A 9 -13.62 4.76 -0.02
C ASN A 9 -12.13 4.83 0.33
N MET A 10 -11.81 4.53 1.58
CA MET A 10 -10.44 4.50 2.08
C MET A 10 -9.93 3.07 2.06
N CYS A 11 -8.76 2.87 1.47
CA CYS A 11 -8.09 1.57 1.46
C CYS A 11 -7.60 1.18 2.86
N ALA A 12 -7.45 -0.12 3.11
CA ALA A 12 -7.08 -0.65 4.43
C ALA A 12 -5.71 -0.14 4.89
N GLU A 13 -4.77 0.07 3.98
CA GLU A 13 -3.42 0.57 4.23
C GLU A 13 -3.46 1.99 4.80
N ALA A 14 -4.30 2.86 4.22
CA ALA A 14 -4.48 4.23 4.70
C ALA A 14 -5.15 4.24 6.08
N VAL A 15 -6.14 3.37 6.33
CA VAL A 15 -6.77 3.23 7.65
C VAL A 15 -5.75 2.77 8.69
N ALA A 16 -4.95 1.75 8.39
CA ALA A 16 -3.94 1.22 9.31
C ALA A 16 -2.85 2.25 9.64
N ALA A 17 -2.32 2.93 8.62
CA ALA A 17 -1.29 3.94 8.82
C ALA A 17 -1.84 5.18 9.57
N GLN A 18 -3.07 5.62 9.27
CA GLN A 18 -3.73 6.67 10.06
C GLN A 18 -3.92 6.26 11.51
N ALA A 19 -4.34 5.02 11.78
CA ALA A 19 -4.48 4.53 13.14
C ALA A 19 -3.15 4.55 13.89
N ALA A 20 -2.05 4.15 13.23
CA ALA A 20 -0.72 4.20 13.83
C ALA A 20 -0.31 5.63 14.18
N ARG A 21 -0.52 6.60 13.27
CA ARG A 21 -0.29 8.02 13.53
C ARG A 21 -1.13 8.54 14.71
N HIS A 22 -2.42 8.24 14.75
CA HIS A 22 -3.30 8.69 15.85
C HIS A 22 -2.94 8.08 17.20
N ALA A 23 -2.35 6.90 17.21
CA ALA A 23 -1.80 6.28 18.41
C ALA A 23 -0.45 6.88 18.85
N GLY A 24 0.12 7.81 18.07
CA GLY A 24 1.38 8.48 18.40
C GLY A 24 2.63 7.65 18.12
N TYR A 25 2.54 6.64 17.23
CA TYR A 25 3.74 5.94 16.78
C TYR A 25 4.59 6.83 15.87
N GLU A 26 5.90 6.75 16.03
CA GLU A 26 6.87 7.57 15.28
C GLU A 26 7.44 6.85 14.06
N LEU A 27 7.22 5.54 13.96
CA LEU A 27 7.78 4.69 12.90
C LEU A 27 6.86 3.52 12.58
N ILE A 28 6.61 3.31 11.29
CA ILE A 28 6.00 2.10 10.73
C ILE A 28 7.13 1.27 10.12
N VAL A 29 7.51 0.18 10.80
CA VAL A 29 8.57 -0.73 10.35
C VAL A 29 8.11 -1.67 9.24
N GLY A 30 6.81 -1.98 9.20
CA GLY A 30 6.23 -2.77 8.12
C GLY A 30 4.71 -2.69 8.03
N ILE A 31 4.19 -3.04 6.86
CA ILE A 31 2.76 -3.15 6.55
C ILE A 31 2.52 -4.50 5.87
N VAL A 32 1.51 -5.23 6.34
CA VAL A 32 1.03 -6.46 5.69
C VAL A 32 -0.27 -6.17 4.96
N ILE A 33 -0.34 -6.52 3.69
CA ILE A 33 -1.51 -6.35 2.82
C ILE A 33 -1.95 -7.73 2.34
N ALA A 34 -3.17 -8.12 2.65
CA ALA A 34 -3.72 -9.40 2.24
C ALA A 34 -4.98 -9.16 1.39
N GLY A 35 -4.99 -9.72 0.19
CA GLY A 35 -6.10 -9.56 -0.74
C GLY A 35 -5.86 -10.26 -2.06
N GLU A 36 -6.93 -10.35 -2.86
CA GLU A 36 -6.82 -10.82 -4.23
C GLU A 36 -6.02 -9.84 -5.08
N PRO A 37 -5.13 -10.31 -5.98
CA PRO A 37 -4.43 -9.44 -6.91
C PRO A 37 -5.39 -8.59 -7.72
N GLN A 38 -5.09 -7.30 -7.84
CA GLN A 38 -5.88 -6.34 -8.59
C GLN A 38 -4.97 -5.51 -9.49
N GLU A 39 -5.50 -5.07 -10.63
CA GLU A 39 -4.78 -4.14 -11.48
C GLU A 39 -4.63 -2.79 -10.77
N ASP A 40 -3.40 -2.30 -10.70
CA ASP A 40 -3.17 -0.93 -10.24
C ASP A 40 -3.58 0.05 -11.34
N HIS A 41 -4.71 0.75 -11.14
CA HIS A 41 -5.24 1.68 -12.14
C HIS A 41 -4.29 2.84 -12.50
N LYS A 42 -3.24 3.13 -11.71
CA LYS A 42 -2.27 4.18 -12.03
C LYS A 42 -1.09 3.65 -12.87
N SER A 43 -0.55 2.48 -12.54
CA SER A 43 0.62 1.90 -13.24
C SER A 43 0.26 0.84 -14.29
N GLY A 44 -0.98 0.35 -14.32
CA GLY A 44 -1.44 -0.75 -15.16
C GLY A 44 -0.81 -2.11 -14.83
N LEU A 45 -0.21 -2.26 -13.64
CA LEU A 45 0.48 -3.48 -13.24
C LEU A 45 -0.49 -4.41 -12.52
N ILE A 46 -0.42 -5.70 -12.86
CA ILE A 46 -1.02 -6.80 -12.11
C ILE A 46 0.14 -7.66 -11.60
N THR A 47 0.18 -7.87 -10.28
CA THR A 47 1.21 -8.65 -9.59
C THR A 47 0.64 -9.97 -9.07
N LEU A 48 1.49 -10.82 -8.48
CA LEU A 48 1.04 -12.11 -7.93
C LEU A 48 0.28 -11.96 -6.61
N THR A 49 0.47 -10.82 -5.93
CA THR A 49 -0.18 -10.44 -4.68
C THR A 49 -0.75 -9.04 -4.79
N LEU A 50 -1.61 -8.62 -3.84
CA LEU A 50 -2.16 -7.27 -3.82
C LEU A 50 -1.15 -6.26 -3.27
N GLU A 51 -0.59 -5.43 -4.16
CA GLU A 51 0.28 -4.30 -3.81
C GLU A 51 -0.53 -3.04 -3.47
N PRO A 52 0.03 -2.11 -2.67
CA PRO A 52 -0.69 -0.90 -2.28
C PRO A 52 -1.00 -0.07 -3.51
N CYS A 53 -2.26 0.33 -3.68
CA CYS A 53 -2.67 1.04 -4.90
C CYS A 53 -2.01 2.43 -5.02
N GLY A 54 -2.11 3.05 -6.19
CA GLY A 54 -1.51 4.35 -6.45
C GLY A 54 -1.95 5.49 -5.54
N ASN A 55 -3.13 5.41 -4.90
CA ASN A 55 -3.53 6.38 -3.88
C ASN A 55 -2.88 6.09 -2.53
N CYS A 56 -2.79 4.82 -2.14
CA CYS A 56 -2.08 4.38 -0.94
C CYS A 56 -0.59 4.75 -1.02
N ARG A 57 0.06 4.52 -2.17
CA ARG A 57 1.47 4.90 -2.38
C ARG A 57 1.67 6.40 -2.15
N THR A 58 0.88 7.26 -2.79
CA THR A 58 0.95 8.72 -2.57
C THR A 58 0.69 9.12 -1.11
N PHE A 59 -0.32 8.53 -0.48
CA PHE A 59 -0.67 8.83 0.90
C PHE A 59 0.45 8.44 1.87
N LEU A 60 0.95 7.21 1.75
CA LEU A 60 2.02 6.66 2.59
C LEU A 60 3.34 7.42 2.40
N SER A 61 3.68 7.81 1.17
CA SER A 61 4.86 8.64 0.89
C SER A 61 4.81 10.02 1.55
N ALA A 62 3.62 10.53 1.90
CA ALA A 62 3.46 11.81 2.59
C ALA A 62 3.53 11.68 4.12
N MET A 63 3.73 10.47 4.66
CA MET A 63 3.80 10.22 6.10
C MET A 63 5.23 10.23 6.62
N LEU A 64 5.50 10.95 7.72
CA LEU A 64 6.82 10.97 8.36
C LEU A 64 7.17 9.64 9.04
N GLU A 65 6.14 8.90 9.43
CA GLU A 65 6.23 7.58 10.07
C GLU A 65 6.57 6.48 9.05
N MET A 66 6.36 6.73 7.75
CA MET A 66 6.70 5.83 6.66
C MET A 66 8.08 6.18 6.10
N ARG A 67 8.88 5.16 5.82
CA ARG A 67 10.21 5.32 5.23
C ARG A 67 10.35 4.41 4.02
N GLU A 68 11.34 4.69 3.18
CA GLU A 68 11.60 3.85 2.00
C GLU A 68 12.07 2.43 2.37
N ASP A 69 12.61 2.25 3.57
CA ASP A 69 13.04 0.96 4.13
C ASP A 69 11.93 0.22 4.90
N THR A 70 10.74 0.81 5.05
CA THR A 70 9.57 0.10 5.63
C THR A 70 9.27 -1.15 4.80
N GLU A 71 9.11 -2.29 5.47
CA GLU A 71 8.78 -3.56 4.81
C GLU A 71 7.30 -3.59 4.38
N ILE A 72 7.06 -3.95 3.13
CA ILE A 72 5.73 -4.19 2.58
C ILE A 72 5.65 -5.67 2.26
N ILE A 73 4.79 -6.36 3.00
CA ILE A 73 4.53 -7.79 2.83
C ILE A 73 3.14 -7.91 2.20
N THR A 74 3.07 -8.47 1.01
CA THR A 74 1.81 -8.66 0.29
C THR A 74 1.50 -10.14 0.20
N VAL A 75 0.24 -10.52 0.44
CA VAL A 75 -0.18 -11.92 0.59
C VAL A 75 -1.40 -12.18 -0.28
N HIS A 76 -1.32 -13.23 -1.09
CA HIS A 76 -2.48 -13.77 -1.81
C HIS A 76 -3.29 -14.67 -0.87
N LEU A 77 -4.61 -14.42 -0.76
CA LEU A 77 -5.45 -15.11 0.22
C LEU A 77 -5.59 -16.63 -0.01
N GLU A 78 -5.54 -17.08 -1.26
CA GLU A 78 -5.82 -18.48 -1.62
C GLU A 78 -4.56 -19.32 -1.88
N ASN A 79 -3.45 -18.70 -2.30
CA ASN A 79 -2.35 -19.42 -2.94
C ASN A 79 -1.06 -19.56 -2.10
N ASP A 80 -1.06 -19.18 -0.82
CA ASP A 80 0.13 -19.15 0.08
C ASP A 80 1.35 -18.40 -0.53
N ILE A 81 1.09 -17.56 -1.54
CA ILE A 81 2.08 -16.70 -2.15
C ILE A 81 2.17 -15.43 -1.31
N HIS A 82 3.38 -15.09 -0.90
CA HIS A 82 3.69 -13.80 -0.33
C HIS A 82 4.92 -13.19 -1.00
N GLU A 83 4.90 -11.88 -1.16
CA GLU A 83 6.02 -11.09 -1.67
C GLU A 83 6.46 -10.11 -0.58
N VAL A 84 7.76 -9.88 -0.48
CA VAL A 84 8.35 -8.95 0.50
C VAL A 84 9.21 -7.95 -0.25
N HIS A 85 8.87 -6.69 -0.09
CA HIS A 85 9.56 -5.57 -0.72
C HIS A 85 9.73 -4.44 0.28
N THR A 86 10.72 -3.58 0.09
CA THR A 86 10.71 -2.29 0.80
C THR A 86 9.73 -1.33 0.12
N PHE A 87 9.24 -0.35 0.86
CA PHE A 87 8.35 0.66 0.29
C PHE A 87 8.99 1.42 -0.88
N GLY A 88 10.29 1.71 -0.80
CA GLY A 88 11.05 2.31 -1.91
C GLY A 88 11.10 1.43 -3.17
N GLN A 89 11.21 0.10 -3.02
CA GLN A 89 11.14 -0.84 -4.14
C GLN A 89 9.76 -0.82 -4.81
N ILE A 90 8.69 -0.81 -4.00
CA ILE A 90 7.30 -0.67 -4.50
C ILE A 90 7.14 0.64 -5.29
N LEU A 91 7.61 1.77 -4.75
CA LEU A 91 7.54 3.06 -5.46
C LEU A 91 8.26 3.01 -6.80
N THR A 92 9.47 2.45 -6.82
CA THR A 92 10.26 2.31 -8.05
C THR A 92 9.53 1.45 -9.08
N LYS A 93 9.05 0.27 -8.67
CA LYS A 93 8.32 -0.69 -9.53
C LYS A 93 7.13 -0.03 -10.25
N HIS A 94 6.33 0.76 -9.54
CA HIS A 94 5.15 1.40 -10.14
C HIS A 94 5.43 2.72 -10.88
N ASN A 95 6.54 3.41 -10.59
CA ASN A 95 6.87 4.68 -11.25
C ASN A 95 7.53 4.50 -12.63
N HIS A 96 8.20 3.37 -12.88
CA HIS A 96 8.88 3.11 -14.16
C HIS A 96 7.93 2.99 -15.37
N ASN A 97 6.64 2.69 -15.17
CA ASN A 97 5.67 2.58 -16.26
C ASN A 97 5.04 3.91 -16.69
N SER A 98 5.46 5.04 -16.10
CA SER A 98 4.98 6.38 -16.48
C SER A 98 5.64 6.91 -17.77
N CYS A 99 6.67 6.24 -18.28
CA CYS A 99 7.55 6.77 -19.34
C CYS A 99 7.29 6.15 -20.75
N GLU A 100 6.36 5.19 -20.88
CA GLU A 100 5.98 4.60 -22.16
C GLU A 100 4.50 4.87 -22.46
N LYS A 101 4.17 6.10 -22.83
CA LYS A 101 2.96 6.44 -23.61
C LYS A 101 3.25 7.55 -24.60
#